data_AF-A0A256WCB9-F1
#
_entry.id   AF-A0A256WCB9-F1
#
_cell.length_a   1.000
_cell.length_b   1.000
_cell.length_c   1.000
_cell.angle_alpha   90.00
_cell.angle_beta   90.00
_cell.angle_gamma   90.00
#
_symmetry.space_group_name_H-M   'P 1'
#
loop_
_entity.id
_entity.type
_entity.pdbx_description
1 polymer ?
#
loop_
_entity_poly.entity_id
_entity_poly.type
_entity_poly.pdbx_seq_one_letter_code
_entity_poly.pdbx_strand_id
1 'polypeptide(L)'
;MGKRNRVSKAKKINPHFWVFCEGKTEEAYVKHLRSLYRIPIEIVPKIVGNKITGRFIRSYKKGKPTHPKDKDFLLYDADAQAVLDRLQNIKFATLIVSNPSVELWFLLHYKNQKSELTTDDCIRELSNRNRNEYKKGLIDDALKVKLTEKRTEACDRAKRTKHFENPSTNVHLLIEEFNKAKH
;
A
#
# COMPACT_ATOMS: atom_id res chain seq x y z
N MET A 1 -43.45 35.63 -0.79
CA MET A 1 -42.93 34.49 -1.59
C MET A 1 -41.61 34.04 -0.98
N GLY A 2 -41.55 32.78 -0.53
CA GLY A 2 -40.52 32.28 0.39
C GLY A 2 -39.12 32.12 -0.22
N LYS A 3 -38.10 32.55 0.53
CA LYS A 3 -36.69 32.23 0.28
C LYS A 3 -36.50 30.72 0.40
N ARG A 4 -36.24 30.05 -0.72
CA ARG A 4 -35.79 28.65 -0.73
C ARG A 4 -34.40 28.59 -0.09
N ASN A 5 -34.32 28.10 1.14
CA ASN A 5 -33.05 27.71 1.75
C ASN A 5 -32.43 26.60 0.89
N ARG A 6 -31.33 26.92 0.20
CA ARG A 6 -30.44 25.91 -0.39
C ARG A 6 -29.89 25.08 0.77
N VAL A 7 -30.41 23.87 0.95
CA VAL A 7 -29.78 22.86 1.81
C VAL A 7 -28.38 22.66 1.26
N SER A 8 -27.37 23.14 1.97
CA SER A 8 -25.97 22.90 1.61
C SER A 8 -25.77 21.38 1.61
N LYS A 9 -25.51 20.79 0.43
CA LYS A 9 -25.02 19.40 0.38
C LYS A 9 -23.84 19.33 1.34
N ALA A 10 -23.96 18.53 2.40
CA ALA A 10 -22.86 18.31 3.34
C ALA A 10 -21.61 17.98 2.53
N LYS A 11 -20.55 18.80 2.64
CA LYS A 11 -19.31 18.55 1.92
C LYS A 11 -18.85 17.14 2.27
N LYS A 12 -18.72 16.28 1.26
CA LYS A 12 -18.22 14.91 1.44
C LYS A 12 -16.78 15.03 1.93
N ILE A 13 -16.56 14.77 3.22
CA ILE A 13 -15.22 14.81 3.82
C ILE A 13 -14.45 13.62 3.25
N ASN A 14 -13.40 13.89 2.49
CA ASN A 14 -12.48 12.88 2.01
C ASN A 14 -11.66 12.35 3.20
N PRO A 15 -11.60 11.02 3.40
CA PRO A 15 -10.80 10.45 4.47
C PRO A 15 -9.32 10.76 4.28
N HIS A 16 -8.61 10.97 5.39
CA HIS A 16 -7.15 11.04 5.37
C HIS A 16 -6.57 9.63 5.50
N PHE A 17 -5.64 9.30 4.62
CA PHE A 17 -4.99 7.99 4.56
C PHE A 17 -3.58 8.08 5.16
N TRP A 18 -3.33 7.37 6.25
CA TRP A 18 -1.99 7.25 6.84
C TRP A 18 -1.38 5.92 6.40
N VAL A 19 -0.23 5.97 5.71
CA VAL A 19 0.45 4.75 5.26
C VAL A 19 1.84 4.68 5.89
N PHE A 20 1.99 3.75 6.83
CA PHE A 20 3.24 3.47 7.54
C PHE A 20 4.01 2.41 6.75
N CYS A 21 5.15 2.81 6.20
CA CYS A 21 5.95 1.99 5.29
C CYS A 21 7.18 1.44 6.01
N GLU A 22 7.50 0.17 5.75
CA GLU A 22 8.74 -0.45 6.22
C GLU A 22 10.00 0.17 5.59
N GLY A 23 10.03 0.23 4.26
CA GLY A 23 11.21 0.59 3.50
C GLY A 23 10.98 1.66 2.43
N LYS A 24 11.98 1.80 1.56
CA LYS A 24 12.00 2.79 0.47
C LYS A 24 11.11 2.38 -0.69
N THR A 25 10.96 1.08 -0.95
CA THR A 25 10.18 0.58 -2.09
C THR A 25 8.69 0.85 -1.89
N GLU A 26 8.18 0.59 -0.70
CA GLU A 26 6.82 0.88 -0.26
C GLU A 26 6.55 2.38 -0.32
N GLU A 27 7.47 3.19 0.24
CA GLU A 27 7.39 4.65 0.21
C GLU A 27 7.28 5.18 -1.23
N ALA A 28 8.15 4.70 -2.13
CA ALA A 28 8.14 5.08 -3.54
C ALA A 28 6.82 4.70 -4.22
N TYR A 29 6.28 3.51 -3.93
CA TYR A 29 5.02 3.06 -4.49
C TYR A 29 3.84 3.91 -4.00
N VAL A 30 3.76 4.21 -2.71
CA VAL A 30 2.69 5.04 -2.16
C VAL A 30 2.80 6.48 -2.67
N LYS A 31 4.02 7.02 -2.88
CA LYS A 31 4.22 8.31 -3.55
C LYS A 31 3.66 8.31 -4.97
N HIS A 32 3.88 7.24 -5.73
CA HIS A 32 3.29 7.06 -7.06
C HIS A 32 1.76 7.05 -6.99
N LEU A 33 1.18 6.24 -6.10
CA LEU A 33 -0.28 6.20 -5.89
C LEU A 33 -0.86 7.57 -5.48
N ARG A 34 -0.18 8.31 -4.61
CA ARG A 34 -0.61 9.66 -4.20
C ARG A 34 -0.70 10.60 -5.39
N SER A 35 0.27 10.55 -6.32
CA SER A 35 0.23 11.36 -7.55
C SER A 35 -0.92 10.96 -8.48
N LEU A 36 -1.23 9.66 -8.54
CA LEU A 36 -2.25 9.09 -9.42
C LEU A 36 -3.68 9.36 -8.91
N TYR A 37 -3.91 9.21 -7.62
CA TYR A 37 -5.24 9.32 -7.01
C TYR A 37 -5.59 10.75 -6.61
N ARG A 38 -4.60 11.60 -6.30
CA ARG A 38 -4.79 12.99 -5.84
C ARG A 38 -5.71 13.10 -4.62
N ILE A 39 -5.61 12.13 -3.71
CA ILE A 39 -6.33 12.08 -2.43
C ILE A 39 -5.36 12.34 -1.25
N PRO A 40 -5.87 12.75 -0.07
CA PRO A 40 -5.02 13.03 1.09
C PRO A 40 -4.34 11.77 1.64
N ILE A 41 -3.08 11.53 1.24
CA ILE A 41 -2.26 10.42 1.73
C ILE A 41 -1.02 11.00 2.44
N GLU A 42 -0.93 10.77 3.75
CA GLU A 42 0.31 10.93 4.52
C GLU A 42 1.12 9.64 4.46
N ILE A 43 2.38 9.77 4.03
CA ILE A 43 3.33 8.67 3.95
C ILE A 43 4.29 8.83 5.12
N VAL A 44 4.34 7.82 5.99
CA VAL A 44 5.26 7.78 7.14
C VAL A 44 6.36 6.75 6.84
N PRO A 45 7.53 7.20 6.36
CA PRO A 45 8.56 6.29 5.85
C PRO A 45 9.45 5.72 6.94
N LYS A 46 10.14 4.62 6.60
CA LYS A 46 11.29 4.06 7.33
C LYS A 46 11.02 3.74 8.80
N ILE A 47 9.89 3.11 9.09
CA ILE A 47 9.67 2.53 10.41
C ILE A 47 10.21 1.11 10.37
N VAL A 48 11.52 0.99 10.51
CA VAL A 48 12.22 -0.30 10.42
C VAL A 48 11.85 -1.18 11.62
N GLY A 49 11.38 -2.39 11.34
CA GLY A 49 11.27 -3.49 12.29
C GLY A 49 10.55 -3.12 13.59
N ASN A 50 11.27 -3.22 14.72
CA ASN A 50 10.70 -3.20 16.07
C ASN A 50 10.06 -1.89 16.55
N LYS A 51 10.16 -0.82 15.76
CA LYS A 51 9.70 0.51 16.17
C LYS A 51 8.19 0.72 15.99
N ILE A 52 7.56 -0.04 15.09
CA ILE A 52 6.13 0.10 14.83
C ILE A 52 5.30 -0.58 15.92
N THR A 53 4.53 0.23 16.66
CA THR A 53 3.60 -0.23 17.68
C THR A 53 2.32 0.60 17.61
N GLY A 54 1.21 0.06 18.16
CA GLY A 54 -0.02 0.84 18.28
C GLY A 54 0.16 2.13 19.10
N ARG A 55 1.06 2.13 20.10
CA ARG A 55 1.42 3.31 20.88
C ARG A 55 2.14 4.35 20.02
N PHE A 56 3.11 3.93 19.21
CA PHE A 56 3.82 4.81 18.28
C PHE A 56 2.84 5.51 17.33
N ILE A 57 1.93 4.77 16.69
CA ILE A 57 0.97 5.32 15.73
C ILE A 57 0.08 6.38 16.40
N ARG A 58 -0.46 6.07 17.59
CA ARG A 58 -1.27 7.03 18.35
C ARG A 58 -0.49 8.27 18.76
N SER A 59 0.77 8.10 19.18
CA SER A 59 1.64 9.22 19.54
C SER A 59 1.98 10.09 18.33
N TYR A 60 2.25 9.48 17.18
CA TYR A 60 2.58 10.18 15.94
C TYR A 60 1.40 11.02 15.42
N LYS A 61 0.18 10.52 15.59
CA LYS A 61 -1.06 11.23 15.21
C LYS A 61 -1.54 12.23 16.26
N LYS A 62 -0.95 12.25 17.46
CA LYS A 62 -1.35 13.16 18.55
C LYS A 62 -1.18 14.61 18.09
N GLY A 63 -2.23 15.41 18.22
CA GLY A 63 -2.24 16.82 17.83
C GLY A 63 -2.44 17.08 16.34
N LYS A 64 -2.54 16.03 15.50
CA LYS A 64 -2.94 16.18 14.09
C LYS A 64 -4.47 16.11 13.98
N PRO A 65 -5.11 16.84 13.04
CA PRO A 65 -6.53 16.69 12.79
C PRO A 65 -6.85 15.25 12.38
N THR A 66 -7.83 14.63 13.04
CA THR A 66 -8.30 13.28 12.72
C THR A 66 -9.80 13.27 12.49
N HIS A 67 -10.25 12.47 11.54
CA HIS A 67 -11.66 12.26 11.25
C HIS A 67 -12.02 10.77 11.41
N PRO A 68 -13.25 10.39 11.83
CA PRO A 68 -13.66 8.98 11.97
C PRO A 68 -13.57 8.14 10.70
N LYS A 69 -13.45 8.77 9.53
CA LYS A 69 -13.28 8.09 8.24
C LYS A 69 -11.81 7.86 7.87
N ASP A 70 -10.88 8.43 8.61
CA ASP A 70 -9.44 8.26 8.36
C ASP A 70 -9.06 6.79 8.50
N LYS A 71 -8.11 6.36 7.68
CA LYS A 71 -7.68 4.97 7.63
C LYS A 71 -6.17 4.88 7.80
N ASP A 72 -5.74 3.94 8.64
CA ASP A 72 -4.35 3.66 8.91
C ASP A 72 -3.97 2.35 8.22
N PHE A 73 -2.87 2.35 7.46
CA PHE A 73 -2.34 1.18 6.76
C PHE A 73 -0.90 0.92 7.20
N LEU A 74 -0.57 -0.35 7.42
CA LEU A 74 0.77 -0.82 7.70
C LEU A 74 1.24 -1.61 6.48
N LEU A 75 2.18 -1.08 5.68
CA LEU A 75 2.70 -1.73 4.47
C LEU A 75 4.10 -2.30 4.73
N TYR A 76 4.18 -3.63 4.85
CA TYR A 76 5.37 -4.37 5.29
C TYR A 76 5.60 -5.64 4.45
N ASP A 77 6.84 -6.11 4.45
CA ASP A 77 7.23 -7.40 3.91
C ASP A 77 7.02 -8.51 4.96
N ALA A 78 6.98 -9.77 4.51
CA ALA A 78 6.74 -10.93 5.36
C ALA A 78 8.02 -11.59 5.91
N ASP A 79 9.18 -10.95 5.76
CA ASP A 79 10.51 -11.54 5.99
C ASP A 79 10.83 -11.85 7.47
N ALA A 80 10.09 -11.26 8.41
CA ALA A 80 10.26 -11.48 9.85
C ALA A 80 8.94 -11.81 10.56
N GLN A 81 8.70 -13.09 10.87
CA GLN A 81 7.47 -13.56 11.55
C GLN A 81 7.18 -12.82 12.86
N ALA A 82 8.21 -12.55 13.68
CA ALA A 82 8.04 -11.79 14.93
C ALA A 82 7.52 -10.36 14.71
N VAL A 83 7.88 -9.73 13.58
CA VAL A 83 7.35 -8.41 13.20
C VAL A 83 5.89 -8.54 12.76
N LEU A 84 5.56 -9.55 11.95
CA LEU A 84 4.19 -9.83 11.53
C LEU A 84 3.26 -10.07 12.71
N ASP A 85 3.66 -10.89 13.69
CA ASP A 85 2.83 -11.20 14.86
C ASP A 85 2.50 -9.92 15.66
N ARG A 86 3.47 -9.02 15.81
CA ARG A 86 3.25 -7.72 16.45
C ARG A 86 2.34 -6.82 15.62
N LEU A 87 2.54 -6.74 14.31
CA LEU A 87 1.72 -5.94 13.41
C LEU A 87 0.25 -6.41 13.43
N GLN A 88 0.03 -7.72 13.47
CA GLN A 88 -1.30 -8.33 13.58
C GLN A 88 -2.02 -7.96 14.89
N ASN A 89 -1.28 -7.60 15.94
CA ASN A 89 -1.87 -7.11 17.20
C ASN A 89 -2.38 -5.65 17.12
N ILE A 90 -2.05 -4.91 16.05
CA ILE A 90 -2.52 -3.54 15.84
C ILE A 90 -3.87 -3.55 15.10
N LYS A 91 -4.95 -3.87 15.83
CA LYS A 91 -6.29 -4.12 15.23
C LYS A 91 -7.00 -2.90 14.61
N PHE A 92 -6.58 -1.69 14.94
CA PHE A 92 -7.19 -0.46 14.40
C PHE A 92 -6.60 -0.01 13.06
N ALA A 93 -5.52 -0.64 12.59
CA ALA A 93 -4.89 -0.37 11.31
C ALA A 93 -5.02 -1.59 10.39
N THR A 94 -5.17 -1.35 9.09
CA THR A 94 -5.19 -2.40 8.08
C THR A 94 -3.77 -2.84 7.78
N LEU A 95 -3.47 -4.11 8.05
CA LEU A 95 -2.17 -4.69 7.75
C LEU A 95 -2.10 -5.13 6.28
N ILE A 96 -1.15 -4.57 5.53
CA ILE A 96 -0.81 -4.92 4.16
C ILE A 96 0.57 -5.60 4.16
N VAL A 97 0.59 -6.88 3.78
CA VAL A 97 1.78 -7.72 3.77
C VAL A 97 2.03 -8.25 2.37
N SER A 98 3.30 -8.30 1.98
CA SER A 98 3.75 -9.00 0.78
C SER A 98 4.79 -10.07 1.14
N ASN A 99 4.58 -11.30 0.69
CA ASN A 99 5.44 -12.46 0.90
C ASN A 99 5.88 -13.01 -0.48
N PRO A 100 7.17 -12.93 -0.85
CA PRO A 100 8.31 -12.60 0.02
C PRO A 100 8.50 -11.11 0.31
N SER A 101 8.13 -10.22 -0.61
CA SER A 101 8.29 -8.76 -0.45
C SER A 101 7.38 -7.97 -1.39
N VAL A 102 7.34 -6.64 -1.26
CA VAL A 102 6.54 -5.75 -2.12
C VAL A 102 6.91 -5.87 -3.61
N GLU A 103 8.12 -6.32 -3.94
CA GLU A 103 8.50 -6.60 -5.33
C GLU A 103 7.62 -7.70 -5.97
N LEU A 104 7.06 -8.63 -5.18
CA LEU A 104 6.04 -9.56 -5.68
C LEU A 104 4.83 -8.79 -6.23
N TRP A 105 4.35 -7.77 -5.51
CA TRP A 105 3.24 -6.95 -5.96
C TRP A 105 3.55 -6.27 -7.30
N PHE A 106 4.78 -5.82 -7.52
CA PHE A 106 5.19 -5.29 -8.82
C PHE A 106 5.23 -6.38 -9.90
N LEU A 107 5.75 -7.56 -9.59
CA LEU A 107 5.80 -8.69 -10.52
C LEU A 107 4.39 -9.13 -10.97
N LEU A 108 3.40 -9.06 -10.07
CA LEU A 108 2.00 -9.36 -10.38
C LEU A 108 1.39 -8.42 -11.43
N HIS A 109 2.02 -7.30 -11.79
CA HIS A 109 1.57 -6.47 -12.92
C HIS A 109 1.95 -7.09 -14.27
N TYR A 110 2.98 -7.94 -14.30
CA TYR A 110 3.49 -8.57 -15.52
C TYR A 110 2.96 -9.98 -15.73
N LYS A 111 2.86 -10.77 -14.66
CA LYS A 111 2.47 -12.18 -14.76
C LYS A 111 1.71 -12.68 -13.54
N ASN A 112 1.06 -13.82 -13.69
CA ASN A 112 0.65 -14.61 -12.54
C ASN A 112 1.91 -15.23 -11.90
N GLN A 113 2.05 -15.11 -10.59
CA GLN A 113 3.07 -15.82 -9.81
C GLN A 113 2.36 -16.77 -8.86
N LYS A 114 2.61 -18.09 -9.01
CA LYS A 114 1.96 -19.15 -8.23
C LYS A 114 2.96 -19.99 -7.44
N SER A 115 4.17 -20.19 -7.98
CA SER A 115 5.23 -20.88 -7.26
C SER A 115 5.85 -19.95 -6.22
N GLU A 116 6.34 -20.54 -5.15
CA GLU A 116 7.20 -19.84 -4.19
C GLU A 116 8.37 -19.17 -4.92
N LEU A 117 8.82 -18.05 -4.37
CA LEU A 117 9.96 -17.30 -4.86
C LEU A 117 10.56 -16.48 -3.72
N THR A 118 11.83 -16.13 -3.85
CA THR A 118 12.52 -15.22 -2.96
C THR A 118 12.38 -13.77 -3.42
N THR A 119 12.75 -12.82 -2.57
CA THR A 119 12.84 -11.41 -2.97
C THR A 119 13.84 -11.21 -4.11
N ASP A 120 14.95 -11.96 -4.13
CA ASP A 120 15.93 -11.89 -5.21
C ASP A 120 15.38 -12.43 -6.53
N ASP A 121 14.52 -13.45 -6.49
CA ASP A 121 13.80 -13.94 -7.67
C ASP A 121 12.85 -12.87 -8.22
N CYS A 122 12.13 -12.14 -7.34
CA CYS A 122 11.30 -11.00 -7.75
C CYS A 122 12.13 -9.92 -8.46
N ILE A 123 13.27 -9.53 -7.88
CA ILE A 123 14.16 -8.50 -8.44
C ILE A 123 14.73 -8.92 -9.79
N ARG A 124 15.16 -10.20 -9.90
CA ARG A 124 15.68 -10.76 -11.15
C ARG A 124 14.61 -10.76 -12.25
N GLU A 125 13.40 -11.21 -11.93
CA GLU A 125 12.27 -11.20 -12.87
C GLU A 125 11.86 -9.77 -13.28
N LEU A 126 11.82 -8.82 -12.34
CA LEU A 126 11.53 -7.42 -12.65
C LEU A 126 12.58 -6.82 -13.58
N SER A 127 13.87 -7.04 -13.27
CA SER A 127 14.99 -6.59 -14.10
C SER A 127 14.91 -7.15 -15.53
N ASN A 128 14.69 -8.46 -15.65
CA ASN A 128 14.55 -9.14 -16.94
C ASN A 128 13.38 -8.60 -17.78
N ARG A 129 12.24 -8.33 -17.13
CA ARG A 129 11.02 -7.84 -17.81
C ARG A 129 11.12 -6.38 -18.24
N ASN A 130 11.81 -5.57 -17.45
CA ASN A 130 12.04 -4.16 -17.75
C ASN A 130 13.27 -3.92 -18.63
N ARG A 131 14.06 -4.97 -18.89
CA ARG A 131 15.34 -4.90 -19.63
C ARG A 131 16.28 -3.85 -19.03
N ASN A 132 16.27 -3.75 -17.70
CA ASN A 132 17.11 -2.84 -16.93
C ASN A 132 17.48 -3.46 -15.58
N GLU A 133 18.38 -2.83 -14.83
CA GLU A 133 18.71 -3.25 -13.47
C GLU A 133 17.72 -2.61 -12.49
N TYR A 134 16.78 -3.41 -11.97
CA TYR A 134 15.86 -2.93 -10.94
C TYR A 134 16.60 -2.63 -9.64
N LYS A 135 16.41 -1.42 -9.10
CA LYS A 135 16.98 -0.98 -7.82
C LYS A 135 15.87 -0.74 -6.81
N LYS A 136 15.95 -1.39 -5.65
CA LYS A 136 14.97 -1.20 -4.56
C LYS A 136 14.80 0.28 -4.22
N GLY A 137 13.56 0.71 -4.00
CA GLY A 137 13.21 2.11 -3.75
C GLY A 137 13.17 3.01 -4.99
N LEU A 138 13.54 2.51 -6.17
CA LEU A 138 13.48 3.27 -7.42
C LEU A 138 12.40 2.69 -8.33
N ILE A 139 11.39 3.52 -8.64
CA ILE A 139 10.33 3.20 -9.60
C ILE A 139 10.49 4.16 -10.77
N ASP A 140 11.14 3.69 -11.84
CA ASP A 140 11.31 4.46 -13.06
C ASP A 140 9.98 4.67 -13.80
N ASP A 141 9.99 5.51 -14.84
CA ASP A 141 8.76 5.87 -15.55
C ASP A 141 8.14 4.69 -16.30
N ALA A 142 8.95 3.77 -16.83
CA ALA A 142 8.45 2.56 -17.49
C ALA A 142 7.70 1.66 -16.50
N LEU A 143 8.26 1.45 -15.31
CA LEU A 143 7.62 0.71 -14.24
C LEU A 143 6.36 1.43 -13.73
N LYS A 144 6.38 2.76 -13.56
CA LYS A 144 5.17 3.53 -13.18
C LYS A 144 4.03 3.33 -14.16
N VAL A 145 4.31 3.33 -15.47
CA VAL A 145 3.31 3.07 -16.51
C VAL A 145 2.71 1.69 -16.30
N LYS A 146 3.53 0.64 -16.14
CA LYS A 146 3.04 -0.72 -15.89
C LYS A 146 2.25 -0.85 -14.59
N LEU A 147 2.72 -0.26 -13.49
CA LEU A 147 2.03 -0.22 -12.20
C LEU A 147 0.69 0.55 -12.26
N THR A 148 0.52 1.41 -13.27
CA THR A 148 -0.71 2.17 -13.47
C THR A 148 -1.70 1.41 -14.34
N GLU A 149 -1.25 0.97 -15.53
CA GLU A 149 -2.07 0.32 -16.54
C GLU A 149 -2.52 -1.08 -16.12
N LYS A 150 -1.64 -1.84 -15.46
CA LYS A 150 -1.87 -3.25 -15.11
C LYS A 150 -2.37 -3.47 -13.69
N ARG A 151 -2.81 -2.40 -13.01
CA ARG A 151 -3.19 -2.43 -11.60
C ARG A 151 -4.41 -3.32 -11.35
N THR A 152 -5.39 -3.31 -12.26
CA THR A 152 -6.59 -4.15 -12.12
C THR A 152 -6.22 -5.62 -12.23
N GLU A 153 -5.44 -6.03 -13.24
CA GLU A 153 -5.01 -7.44 -13.35
C GLU A 153 -4.14 -7.85 -12.14
N ALA A 154 -3.28 -6.96 -11.65
CA ALA A 154 -2.49 -7.22 -10.45
C ALA A 154 -3.36 -7.40 -9.18
N CYS A 155 -4.42 -6.60 -9.02
CA CYS A 155 -5.39 -6.78 -7.93
C CYS A 155 -6.06 -8.16 -8.02
N ASP A 156 -6.51 -8.56 -9.20
CA ASP A 156 -7.15 -9.86 -9.41
C ASP A 156 -6.19 -11.02 -9.14
N ARG A 157 -4.92 -10.85 -9.51
CA ARG A 157 -3.85 -11.81 -9.21
C ARG A 157 -3.60 -11.94 -7.72
N ALA A 158 -3.47 -10.81 -7.02
CA ALA A 158 -3.24 -10.76 -5.59
C ALA A 158 -4.37 -11.43 -4.80
N LYS A 159 -5.64 -11.22 -5.19
CA LYS A 159 -6.82 -11.86 -4.58
C LYS A 159 -6.83 -13.38 -4.66
N ARG A 160 -6.10 -13.97 -5.61
CA ARG A 160 -5.98 -15.43 -5.78
C ARG A 160 -4.87 -16.05 -4.93
N THR A 161 -4.04 -15.24 -4.28
CA THR A 161 -2.98 -15.73 -3.40
C THR A 161 -3.54 -16.06 -2.01
N LYS A 162 -2.96 -17.05 -1.33
CA LYS A 162 -3.36 -17.40 0.03
C LYS A 162 -2.64 -16.50 1.01
N HIS A 163 -3.40 -15.75 1.80
CA HIS A 163 -2.85 -14.72 2.69
C HIS A 163 -1.78 -15.27 3.63
N PHE A 164 -0.66 -14.55 3.76
CA PHE A 164 0.55 -14.89 4.53
C PHE A 164 1.41 -16.04 3.98
N GLU A 165 0.97 -16.78 2.96
CA GLU A 165 1.79 -17.83 2.33
C GLU A 165 2.63 -17.26 1.17
N ASN A 166 3.72 -17.94 0.81
CA ASN A 166 4.52 -17.54 -0.35
C ASN A 166 3.96 -18.23 -1.62
N PRO A 167 3.67 -17.50 -2.72
CA PRO A 167 3.62 -16.05 -2.85
C PRO A 167 2.28 -15.47 -2.41
N SER A 168 2.28 -14.34 -1.69
CA SER A 168 1.05 -13.60 -1.42
C SER A 168 1.24 -12.12 -1.23
N THR A 169 0.20 -11.35 -1.56
CA THR A 169 0.14 -9.92 -1.21
C THR A 169 -1.31 -9.48 -1.13
N ASN A 170 -1.62 -8.61 -0.17
CA ASN A 170 -2.95 -8.01 -0.04
C ASN A 170 -2.96 -6.50 -0.33
N VAL A 171 -1.98 -5.98 -1.09
CA VAL A 171 -1.93 -4.56 -1.51
C VAL A 171 -3.18 -4.11 -2.25
N HIS A 172 -3.92 -5.03 -2.88
CA HIS A 172 -5.21 -4.73 -3.51
C HIS A 172 -6.22 -4.07 -2.53
N LEU A 173 -6.16 -4.37 -1.23
CA LEU A 173 -7.01 -3.73 -0.21
C LEU A 173 -6.75 -2.22 -0.11
N LEU A 174 -5.48 -1.79 -0.22
CA LEU A 174 -5.10 -0.38 -0.24
C LEU A 174 -5.68 0.31 -1.50
N ILE A 175 -5.55 -0.36 -2.66
CA ILE A 175 -6.04 0.16 -3.94
C ILE A 175 -7.57 0.32 -3.94
N GLU A 176 -8.29 -0.66 -3.39
CA GLU A 176 -9.75 -0.60 -3.26
C GLU A 176 -10.20 0.58 -2.41
N GLU A 177 -9.50 0.87 -1.32
CA GLU A 177 -9.80 2.02 -0.47
C GLU A 177 -9.50 3.35 -1.15
N PHE A 178 -8.42 3.43 -1.92
CA PHE A 178 -8.12 4.62 -2.71
C PHE A 178 -9.13 4.83 -3.85
N ASN A 179 -9.60 3.75 -4.49
CA ASN A 179 -10.67 3.82 -5.49
C ASN A 179 -11.97 4.37 -4.87
N LYS A 180 -12.37 3.91 -3.68
CA LYS A 180 -13.57 4.40 -2.98
C LYS A 180 -13.49 5.90 -2.67
N ALA A 181 -12.30 6.42 -2.38
CA ALA A 181 -12.08 7.83 -2.06
C ALA A 181 -11.90 8.75 -3.27
N LYS A 182 -11.73 8.21 -4.49
CA LYS A 182 -11.56 8.99 -5.73
C LYS A 182 -12.85 9.67 -6.23
N HIS A 183 -13.90 9.78 -5.40
CA HIS A 183 -15.25 10.20 -5.79
C HIS A 183 -15.83 11.31 -4.92
#